data_AF-A0A376VCL6-F1
#
_entry.id   AF-A0A376VCL6-F1
#
_cell.length_a   1.000
_cell.length_b   1.000
_cell.length_c   1.000
_cell.angle_alpha   90.00
_cell.angle_beta   90.00
_cell.angle_gamma   90.00
#
_symmetry.space_group_name_H-M   'P 1'
#
loop_
_entity.id
_entity.type
_entity.pdbx_description
1 polymer ?
#
loop_
_entity_poly.entity_id
_entity_poly.type
_entity_poly.pdbx_seq_one_letter_code
_entity_poly.pdbx_strand_id
1 'polypeptide(L)'
;MTQLAIGKPAPLGAHYDGQGVNFTLFSAHAERVELCVFDANGQEHRYDLPGHSGDIWHGYLPDARPGLRYGYRVHGPWQPAEGHRFNPAKLLIDPCARQIDGEFKDNPLLHAGHNEPDYRDNAAIAPKCVVVVDHYDWEDDAPPRTPWGSTIIYEAHVKGLTYLHPEIPVEIRGTYKALGHPVMINYLKQLGITALELLPVAQFASEPRLQRMV
;
A
#
# COMPACT_ATOMS: atom_id res chain seq x y z
N MET A 1 -11.49 27.11 -1.14
CA MET A 1 -11.11 25.79 -0.59
C MET A 1 -12.20 24.83 -1.01
N THR A 2 -11.92 23.89 -1.90
CA THR A 2 -12.87 22.85 -2.27
C THR A 2 -12.99 21.91 -1.07
N GLN A 3 -14.18 21.78 -0.48
CA GLN A 3 -14.41 20.94 0.68
C GLN A 3 -14.75 19.51 0.22
N LEU A 4 -14.29 18.49 0.93
CA LEU A 4 -14.74 17.12 0.68
C LEU A 4 -16.22 16.98 1.05
N ALA A 5 -16.94 16.13 0.32
CA ALA A 5 -18.24 15.66 0.77
C ALA A 5 -18.06 14.68 1.95
N ILE A 6 -19.12 14.44 2.72
CA ILE A 6 -19.03 13.64 3.96
C ILE A 6 -18.55 12.21 3.73
N GLY A 7 -18.88 11.61 2.58
CA GLY A 7 -18.56 10.21 2.30
C GLY A 7 -19.24 9.22 3.22
N LYS A 8 -18.69 8.02 3.32
CA LYS A 8 -19.19 6.90 4.12
C LYS A 8 -18.05 6.30 4.95
N PRO A 9 -18.34 5.74 6.14
CA PRO A 9 -17.31 5.11 6.99
C PRO A 9 -16.84 3.73 6.49
N ALA A 10 -17.32 3.28 5.34
CA ALA A 10 -16.95 2.00 4.74
C ALA A 10 -17.03 2.07 3.20
N PRO A 11 -16.27 1.21 2.49
CA PRO A 11 -15.25 0.28 3.01
C PRO A 11 -13.98 1.00 3.50
N LEU A 12 -13.09 0.27 4.19
CA LEU A 12 -11.81 0.79 4.67
C LEU A 12 -10.85 1.13 3.51
N GLY A 13 -10.06 2.20 3.68
CA GLY A 13 -9.12 2.72 2.69
C GLY A 13 -9.76 3.63 1.64
N ALA A 14 -9.11 3.74 0.47
CA ALA A 14 -9.59 4.52 -0.67
C ALA A 14 -10.33 3.64 -1.69
N HIS A 15 -11.62 3.91 -1.89
CA HIS A 15 -12.50 3.14 -2.78
C HIS A 15 -13.09 4.01 -3.88
N TYR A 16 -12.77 3.67 -5.13
CA TYR A 16 -13.30 4.32 -6.32
C TYR A 16 -14.65 3.69 -6.73
N ASP A 17 -15.68 4.51 -6.84
CA ASP A 17 -17.06 4.07 -7.14
C ASP A 17 -17.51 4.34 -8.59
N GLY A 18 -16.60 4.84 -9.44
CA GLY A 18 -16.91 5.26 -10.81
C GLY A 18 -17.16 6.76 -10.97
N GLN A 19 -17.50 7.47 -9.90
CA GLN A 19 -17.77 8.92 -9.91
C GLN A 19 -16.74 9.73 -9.11
N GLY A 20 -16.14 9.10 -8.10
CA GLY A 20 -15.14 9.70 -7.24
C GLY A 20 -14.55 8.66 -6.30
N VAL A 21 -13.88 9.14 -5.25
CA VAL A 21 -13.20 8.26 -4.28
C VAL A 21 -13.68 8.55 -2.87
N ASN A 22 -14.17 7.50 -2.21
CA ASN A 22 -14.45 7.50 -0.78
C ASN A 22 -13.18 7.12 -0.02
N PHE A 23 -12.73 7.98 0.89
CA PHE A 23 -11.58 7.77 1.75
C PHE A 23 -12.03 7.50 3.18
N THR A 24 -11.42 6.52 3.82
CA THR A 24 -11.60 6.24 5.24
C THR A 24 -10.27 5.99 5.93
N LEU A 25 -10.19 6.37 7.21
CA LEU A 25 -9.04 6.10 8.07
C LEU A 25 -9.51 5.80 9.49
N PHE A 26 -9.11 4.66 10.03
CA PHE A 26 -9.30 4.39 11.45
C PHE A 26 -8.30 5.18 12.29
N SER A 27 -8.79 5.95 13.26
CA SER A 27 -7.96 6.54 14.31
C SER A 27 -8.79 6.97 15.52
N ALA A 28 -8.72 6.18 16.60
CA ALA A 28 -9.47 6.42 17.84
C ALA A 28 -8.99 7.64 18.66
N HIS A 29 -7.77 8.11 18.41
CA HIS A 29 -7.14 9.19 19.20
C HIS A 29 -6.72 10.41 18.35
N ALA A 30 -7.04 10.42 17.06
CA ALA A 30 -6.81 11.60 16.23
C ALA A 30 -7.76 12.73 16.65
N GLU A 31 -7.25 13.95 16.63
CA GLU A 31 -8.06 15.16 16.83
C GLU A 31 -8.50 15.76 15.48
N ARG A 32 -7.75 15.48 14.41
CA ARG A 32 -8.02 15.91 13.04
C ARG A 32 -7.25 15.04 12.06
N VAL A 33 -7.88 14.69 10.94
CA VAL A 33 -7.25 13.96 9.84
C VAL A 33 -7.31 14.78 8.56
N GLU A 34 -6.16 15.02 7.95
CA GLU A 34 -6.04 15.63 6.63
C GLU A 34 -5.75 14.56 5.58
N LEU A 35 -6.63 14.43 4.59
CA LEU A 35 -6.34 13.76 3.32
C LEU A 35 -5.40 14.65 2.50
N CYS A 36 -4.25 14.12 2.13
CA CYS A 36 -3.27 14.80 1.29
C CYS A 36 -3.27 14.12 -0.08
N VAL A 37 -3.66 14.83 -1.13
CA VAL A 37 -3.61 14.33 -2.52
C VAL A 37 -2.54 15.06 -3.30
N PHE A 38 -1.96 14.39 -4.29
CA PHE A 38 -0.85 14.91 -5.08
C PHE A 38 -1.24 15.01 -6.55
N ASP A 39 -1.03 16.18 -7.15
CA ASP A 39 -1.23 16.38 -8.57
C ASP A 39 -0.09 15.76 -9.42
N ALA A 40 -0.18 15.91 -10.75
CA ALA A 40 0.83 15.40 -11.68
C ALA A 40 2.22 16.03 -11.50
N ASN A 41 2.30 17.25 -10.94
CA ASN A 41 3.55 17.95 -10.64
C ASN A 41 4.10 17.59 -9.25
N GLY A 42 3.37 16.79 -8.47
CA GLY A 42 3.70 16.45 -7.10
C GLY A 42 3.32 17.53 -6.09
N GLN A 43 2.50 18.52 -6.47
CA GLN A 43 1.97 19.50 -5.54
C GLN A 43 0.94 18.85 -4.61
N GLU A 44 1.10 19.09 -3.31
CA GLU A 44 0.21 18.57 -2.27
C GLU A 44 -1.01 19.49 -2.10
N HIS A 45 -2.20 18.91 -2.13
CA HIS A 45 -3.45 19.53 -1.71
C HIS A 45 -4.00 18.80 -0.48
N ARG A 46 -4.31 19.55 0.57
CA ARG A 46 -4.76 19.02 1.85
C ARG A 46 -6.23 19.32 2.08
N TYR A 47 -6.96 18.32 2.54
CA TYR A 47 -8.39 18.41 2.84
C TYR A 47 -8.67 17.78 4.18
N ASP A 48 -9.43 18.45 5.04
CA ASP A 48 -9.93 17.81 6.25
C ASP A 48 -10.94 16.73 5.90
N LEU A 49 -10.82 15.56 6.54
CA LEU A 49 -11.88 14.56 6.50
C LEU A 49 -13.07 15.06 7.35
N PRO A 50 -14.23 15.34 6.72
CA PRO A 50 -15.34 16.00 7.40
C PRO A 50 -16.21 15.04 8.24
N GLY A 51 -16.15 13.73 7.97
CA GLY A 51 -16.95 12.71 8.62
C GLY A 51 -16.18 11.96 9.70
N HIS A 52 -16.82 11.68 10.82
CA HIS A 52 -16.29 10.85 11.89
C HIS A 52 -17.43 9.98 12.46
N SER A 53 -17.37 8.68 12.23
CA SER A 53 -18.38 7.70 12.66
C SER A 53 -17.70 6.61 13.49
N GLY A 54 -17.94 6.57 14.80
CA GLY A 54 -17.11 5.76 15.70
C GLY A 54 -15.68 6.29 15.68
N ASP A 55 -14.71 5.40 15.47
CA ASP A 55 -13.29 5.75 15.33
C ASP A 55 -12.84 5.85 13.86
N ILE A 56 -13.79 5.93 12.92
CA ILE A 56 -13.51 6.01 11.48
C ILE A 56 -13.71 7.44 10.98
N TRP A 57 -12.63 8.05 10.51
CA TRP A 57 -12.64 9.30 9.77
C TRP A 57 -12.95 9.02 8.30
N HIS A 58 -13.76 9.86 7.66
CA HIS A 58 -14.15 9.65 6.28
C HIS A 58 -14.46 10.93 5.51
N GLY A 59 -14.32 10.85 4.20
CA GLY A 59 -14.60 11.93 3.27
C GLY A 59 -14.67 11.41 1.83
N TYR A 60 -15.33 12.17 0.97
CA TYR A 60 -15.49 11.83 -0.44
C TYR A 60 -14.99 12.94 -1.33
N LEU A 61 -14.12 12.59 -2.27
CA LEU A 61 -13.60 13.49 -3.30
C LEU A 61 -14.27 13.16 -4.64
N PRO A 62 -15.21 14.00 -5.10
CA PRO A 62 -15.81 13.84 -6.42
C PRO A 62 -14.76 13.94 -7.52
N ASP A 63 -15.01 13.25 -8.64
CA ASP A 63 -14.19 13.26 -9.86
C ASP A 63 -12.76 12.73 -9.70
N ALA A 64 -12.34 12.37 -8.49
CA ALA A 64 -11.10 11.64 -8.27
C ALA A 64 -11.11 10.31 -9.02
N ARG A 65 -9.99 9.98 -9.64
CA ARG A 65 -9.82 8.78 -10.48
C ARG A 65 -8.74 7.86 -9.92
N PRO A 66 -8.78 6.57 -10.29
CA PRO A 66 -7.65 5.66 -10.09
C PRO A 66 -6.35 6.25 -10.64
N GLY A 67 -5.23 5.96 -9.98
CA GLY A 67 -3.93 6.59 -10.22
C GLY A 67 -3.69 7.83 -9.38
N LEU A 68 -4.72 8.40 -8.73
CA LEU A 68 -4.53 9.51 -7.79
C LEU A 68 -3.64 9.07 -6.62
N ARG A 69 -2.57 9.84 -6.40
CA ARG A 69 -1.64 9.65 -5.29
C ARG A 69 -2.16 10.36 -4.06
N TYR A 70 -2.10 9.70 -2.91
CA TYR A 70 -2.57 10.25 -1.64
C TYR A 70 -1.77 9.75 -0.43
N GLY A 71 -2.00 10.39 0.72
CA GLY A 71 -1.58 9.96 2.05
C GLY A 71 -2.36 10.73 3.10
N TYR A 72 -2.00 10.56 4.37
CA TYR A 72 -2.67 11.25 5.49
C TYR A 72 -1.70 12.03 6.36
N ARG A 73 -2.17 13.14 6.93
CA ARG A 73 -1.55 13.79 8.08
C ARG A 73 -2.53 13.72 9.23
N VAL A 74 -2.05 13.23 10.37
CA VAL A 74 -2.91 12.94 11.51
C VAL A 74 -2.46 13.77 12.70
N HIS A 75 -3.36 14.61 13.17
CA HIS A 75 -3.17 15.49 14.32
C HIS A 75 -3.67 14.79 15.58
N GLY A 76 -3.05 15.11 16.71
CA GLY A 76 -3.38 14.56 18.02
C GLY A 76 -2.25 14.77 19.02
N PRO A 77 -2.31 14.15 20.20
CA PRO A 77 -1.33 14.35 21.25
C PRO A 77 0.07 13.80 20.91
N TRP A 78 1.10 14.56 21.25
CA TRP A 78 2.46 14.04 21.38
C TRP A 78 2.77 13.81 22.86
N GLN A 79 2.54 12.59 23.34
CA GLN A 79 2.79 12.17 24.72
C GLN A 79 3.47 10.79 24.71
N PRO A 80 4.78 10.73 24.38
CA PRO A 80 5.49 9.46 24.18
C PRO A 80 5.45 8.51 25.37
N ALA A 81 5.35 9.03 26.60
CA ALA A 81 5.22 8.24 27.82
C ALA A 81 3.90 7.46 27.89
N GLU A 82 2.85 7.94 27.22
CA GLU A 82 1.53 7.31 27.12
C GLU A 82 1.34 6.59 25.77
N GLY A 83 2.37 6.57 24.92
CA GLY A 83 2.35 5.94 23.60
C GLY A 83 1.81 6.83 22.48
N HIS A 84 1.27 8.01 22.78
CA HIS A 84 0.78 8.95 21.77
C HIS A 84 1.94 9.64 21.04
N ARG A 85 1.99 9.50 19.71
CA ARG A 85 3.07 10.01 18.84
C ARG A 85 2.54 10.67 17.57
N PHE A 86 1.42 11.38 17.67
CA PHE A 86 0.84 12.10 16.54
C PHE A 86 1.78 13.19 16.05
N ASN A 87 2.05 13.24 14.75
CA ASN A 87 2.91 14.27 14.16
C ASN A 87 2.42 14.58 12.73
N PRO A 88 1.64 15.67 12.54
CA PRO A 88 1.09 16.02 11.24
C PRO A 88 2.16 16.51 10.24
N ALA A 89 3.41 16.74 10.66
CA ALA A 89 4.50 16.98 9.72
C ALA A 89 4.86 15.73 8.91
N LYS A 90 4.46 14.54 9.36
CA LYS A 90 4.72 13.28 8.67
C LYS A 90 3.50 12.87 7.84
N LEU A 91 3.68 12.82 6.52
CA LEU A 91 2.81 12.12 5.60
C LEU A 91 2.88 10.63 5.92
N LEU A 92 1.71 10.05 6.19
CA LEU A 92 1.51 8.65 6.51
C LEU A 92 0.88 7.91 5.32
N ILE A 93 1.24 6.64 5.19
CA ILE A 93 0.56 5.72 4.29
C ILE A 93 -0.77 5.26 4.91
N ASP A 94 -1.77 5.05 4.08
CA ASP A 94 -3.02 4.40 4.43
C ASP A 94 -2.75 2.91 4.75
N PRO A 95 -3.09 2.43 5.96
CA PRO A 95 -2.94 1.01 6.32
C PRO A 95 -3.73 0.05 5.41
N CYS A 96 -4.77 0.55 4.75
CA CYS A 96 -5.59 -0.19 3.79
C CYS A 96 -5.24 0.13 2.33
N ALA A 97 -4.09 0.77 2.07
CA ALA A 97 -3.62 1.00 0.71
C ALA A 97 -3.41 -0.31 -0.05
N ARG A 98 -3.86 -0.33 -1.30
CA ARG A 98 -3.71 -1.49 -2.21
C ARG A 98 -2.55 -1.34 -3.18
N GLN A 99 -1.99 -0.14 -3.28
CA GLN A 99 -0.79 0.15 -4.04
C GLN A 99 -0.04 1.29 -3.36
N ILE A 100 1.28 1.15 -3.31
CA ILE A 100 2.22 2.16 -2.83
C ILE A 100 3.13 2.54 -4.00
N ASP A 101 3.40 3.84 -4.14
CA ASP A 101 4.31 4.40 -5.11
C ASP A 101 5.45 5.14 -4.41
N GLY A 102 6.67 4.85 -4.85
CA GLY A 102 7.90 5.27 -4.20
C GLY A 102 8.59 4.17 -3.39
N GLU A 103 9.78 4.49 -2.89
CA GLU A 103 10.63 3.57 -2.16
C GLU A 103 10.78 4.01 -0.69
N PHE A 104 10.87 3.04 0.22
CA PHE A 104 11.16 3.30 1.63
C PHE A 104 12.66 3.43 1.88
N LYS A 105 13.30 4.45 1.28
CA LYS A 105 14.72 4.75 1.55
C LYS A 105 14.88 5.33 2.94
N ASP A 106 15.81 4.78 3.71
CA ASP A 106 16.14 5.28 5.04
C ASP A 106 16.52 6.76 4.97
N ASN A 107 15.82 7.58 5.74
CA ASN A 107 16.02 9.02 5.77
C ASN A 107 15.50 9.60 7.09
N PRO A 108 16.27 10.47 7.78
CA PRO A 108 15.84 11.10 9.02
C PRO A 108 14.48 11.84 8.94
N LEU A 109 14.08 12.34 7.77
CA LEU A 109 12.78 13.00 7.60
C LEU A 109 11.59 12.05 7.81
N LEU A 110 11.76 10.74 7.58
CA LEU A 110 10.73 9.73 7.84
C LEU A 110 10.54 9.45 9.33
N HIS A 111 11.43 9.93 10.19
CA HIS A 111 11.36 9.67 11.63
C HIS A 111 10.44 10.71 12.28
N ALA A 112 9.51 10.25 13.13
CA ALA A 112 8.59 11.14 13.85
C ALA A 112 9.27 11.94 14.98
N GLY A 113 10.46 11.51 15.42
CA GLY A 113 11.14 12.00 16.62
C GLY A 113 11.13 10.94 17.75
N HIS A 114 12.00 11.11 18.75
CA HIS A 114 12.12 10.18 19.88
C HIS A 114 11.39 10.71 21.13
N ASN A 115 11.97 11.72 21.78
CA ASN A 115 11.38 12.40 22.94
C ASN A 115 10.53 13.59 22.50
N GLU A 116 11.05 14.38 21.57
CA GLU A 116 10.37 15.51 20.95
C GLU A 116 9.97 15.16 19.50
N PRO A 117 8.87 15.74 18.99
CA PRO A 117 8.46 15.56 17.62
C PRO A 117 9.42 16.28 16.66
N ASP A 118 9.75 15.63 15.55
CA ASP A 118 10.43 16.27 14.43
C ASP A 118 9.40 16.88 13.49
N TYR A 119 9.31 18.21 13.45
CA TYR A 119 8.34 18.94 12.63
C TYR A 119 8.74 19.14 11.17
N ARG A 120 9.88 18.57 10.71
CA ARG A 120 10.26 18.65 9.30
C ARG A 120 9.31 17.81 8.44
N ASP A 121 8.85 18.40 7.34
CA ASP A 121 7.97 17.73 6.39
C ASP A 121 8.71 16.61 5.64
N ASN A 122 8.05 15.47 5.46
CA ASN A 122 8.58 14.32 4.73
C ASN A 122 7.91 14.10 3.36
N ALA A 123 6.88 14.88 2.97
CA ALA A 123 6.06 14.60 1.80
C ALA A 123 6.85 14.45 0.49
N ALA A 124 7.96 15.18 0.36
CA ALA A 124 8.86 15.09 -0.80
C ALA A 124 9.45 13.68 -1.00
N ILE A 125 9.70 12.94 0.10
CA ILE A 125 10.36 11.64 0.07
C ILE A 125 9.47 10.47 0.50
N ALA A 126 8.39 10.73 1.23
CA ALA A 126 7.49 9.69 1.71
C ALA A 126 6.81 8.99 0.52
N PRO A 127 6.73 7.64 0.53
CA PRO A 127 5.90 6.93 -0.45
C PRO A 127 4.44 7.40 -0.37
N LYS A 128 3.75 7.34 -1.50
CA LYS A 128 2.34 7.73 -1.63
C LYS A 128 1.51 6.48 -1.84
N CYS A 129 0.32 6.45 -1.25
CA CYS A 129 -0.70 5.47 -1.61
C CYS A 129 -1.29 5.84 -2.97
N VAL A 130 -1.78 4.86 -3.70
CA VAL A 130 -2.41 5.07 -5.02
C VAL A 130 -3.81 4.50 -4.99
N VAL A 131 -4.78 5.31 -5.44
CA VAL A 131 -6.15 4.83 -5.65
C VAL A 131 -6.13 3.81 -6.81
N VAL A 132 -6.65 2.61 -6.57
CA VAL A 132 -6.71 1.54 -7.58
C VAL A 132 -8.15 1.22 -7.98
N VAL A 133 -8.30 0.50 -9.08
CA VAL A 133 -9.55 -0.18 -9.45
C VAL A 133 -9.48 -1.60 -8.94
N ASP A 134 -10.55 -2.05 -8.27
CA ASP A 134 -10.62 -3.42 -7.73
C ASP A 134 -11.11 -4.44 -8.75
N HIS A 135 -11.82 -3.99 -9.77
CA HIS A 135 -12.34 -4.85 -10.82
C HIS A 135 -11.21 -5.33 -11.74
N TYR A 136 -11.09 -6.65 -11.85
CA TYR A 136 -10.25 -7.33 -12.83
C TYR A 136 -11.08 -8.42 -13.50
N ASP A 137 -10.98 -8.54 -14.83
CA ASP A 137 -11.66 -9.58 -15.59
C ASP A 137 -10.84 -10.87 -15.53
N TRP A 138 -11.35 -11.84 -14.75
CA TRP A 138 -10.72 -13.15 -14.59
C TRP A 138 -11.14 -14.16 -15.68
N GLU A 139 -11.95 -13.73 -16.66
CA GLU A 139 -12.51 -14.60 -17.69
C GLU A 139 -13.18 -15.84 -17.04
N ASP A 140 -12.82 -17.04 -17.48
CA ASP A 140 -13.32 -18.32 -16.96
C ASP A 140 -12.39 -18.97 -15.91
N ASP A 141 -11.42 -18.22 -15.35
CA ASP A 141 -10.48 -18.76 -14.37
C ASP A 141 -11.17 -19.16 -13.07
N ALA A 142 -10.72 -20.27 -12.49
CA ALA A 142 -11.28 -20.82 -11.26
C ALA A 142 -10.19 -21.39 -10.34
N PRO A 143 -10.29 -21.19 -9.02
CA PRO A 143 -9.33 -21.76 -8.08
C PRO A 143 -9.27 -23.30 -8.20
N PRO A 144 -8.08 -23.93 -8.21
CA PRO A 144 -7.95 -25.39 -8.35
C PRO A 144 -8.65 -26.22 -7.25
N ARG A 145 -8.85 -25.63 -6.06
CA ARG A 145 -9.53 -26.26 -4.91
C ARG A 145 -9.02 -27.67 -4.57
N THR A 146 -7.72 -27.91 -4.70
CA THR A 146 -7.08 -29.17 -4.32
C THR A 146 -7.42 -29.53 -2.86
N PRO A 147 -7.96 -30.73 -2.58
CA PRO A 147 -8.20 -31.17 -1.22
C PRO A 147 -6.91 -31.19 -0.39
N TRP A 148 -7.01 -30.86 0.90
CA TRP A 148 -5.82 -30.75 1.77
C TRP A 148 -4.99 -32.05 1.81
N GLY A 149 -5.65 -33.22 1.87
CA GLY A 149 -4.97 -34.53 1.83
C GLY A 149 -4.26 -34.86 0.52
N SER A 150 -4.45 -34.05 -0.53
CA SER A 150 -3.79 -34.16 -1.83
C SER A 150 -2.91 -32.93 -2.13
N THR A 151 -2.68 -32.08 -1.13
CA THR A 151 -1.89 -30.85 -1.30
C THR A 151 -0.40 -31.15 -1.15
N ILE A 152 0.39 -30.68 -2.11
CA ILE A 152 1.86 -30.71 -2.12
C ILE A 152 2.30 -29.25 -2.31
N ILE A 153 2.86 -28.69 -1.25
CA ILE A 153 3.27 -27.29 -1.17
C ILE A 153 4.71 -27.14 -1.66
N TYR A 154 4.95 -26.16 -2.51
CA TYR A 154 6.27 -25.71 -2.90
C TYR A 154 6.47 -24.27 -2.42
N GLU A 155 7.36 -24.07 -1.43
CA GLU A 155 7.70 -22.74 -0.94
C GLU A 155 8.71 -22.07 -1.89
N ALA A 156 8.45 -20.83 -2.30
CA ALA A 156 9.32 -20.12 -3.24
C ALA A 156 9.37 -18.60 -3.05
N HIS A 157 10.55 -18.04 -3.31
CA HIS A 157 10.72 -16.58 -3.41
C HIS A 157 10.46 -16.11 -4.84
N VAL A 158 9.50 -15.18 -5.04
CA VAL A 158 9.10 -14.65 -6.37
C VAL A 158 10.32 -14.28 -7.24
N LYS A 159 11.20 -13.43 -6.70
CA LYS A 159 12.44 -13.04 -7.38
C LYS A 159 13.37 -14.22 -7.63
N GLY A 160 13.82 -14.88 -6.55
CA GLY A 160 14.84 -15.93 -6.62
C GLY A 160 14.50 -17.09 -7.56
N LEU A 161 13.22 -17.48 -7.65
CA LEU A 161 12.79 -18.63 -8.44
C LEU A 161 13.07 -18.47 -9.94
N THR A 162 13.00 -17.24 -10.47
CA THR A 162 13.07 -17.00 -11.92
C THR A 162 14.21 -16.08 -12.34
N TYR A 163 14.93 -15.45 -11.39
CA TYR A 163 15.88 -14.38 -11.70
C TYR A 163 17.06 -14.81 -12.60
N LEU A 164 17.52 -16.06 -12.45
CA LEU A 164 18.63 -16.62 -13.24
C LEU A 164 18.15 -17.61 -14.31
N HIS A 165 16.84 -17.76 -14.51
CA HIS A 165 16.30 -18.76 -15.44
C HIS A 165 16.60 -18.37 -16.89
N PRO A 166 17.39 -19.15 -17.65
CA PRO A 166 17.92 -18.74 -18.95
C PRO A 166 16.81 -18.55 -20.00
N GLU A 167 15.76 -19.37 -19.95
CA GLU A 167 14.64 -19.33 -20.89
C GLU A 167 13.56 -18.29 -20.56
N ILE A 168 13.69 -17.56 -19.45
CA ILE A 168 12.80 -16.45 -19.13
C ILE A 168 13.36 -15.17 -19.75
N PRO A 169 12.56 -14.36 -20.46
CA PRO A 169 12.99 -13.07 -20.97
C PRO A 169 13.53 -12.17 -19.86
N VAL A 170 14.69 -11.53 -20.10
CA VAL A 170 15.46 -10.80 -19.08
C VAL A 170 14.62 -9.73 -18.40
N GLU A 171 13.74 -9.07 -19.14
CA GLU A 171 12.88 -7.98 -18.69
C GLU A 171 11.80 -8.36 -17.68
N ILE A 172 11.45 -9.65 -17.55
CA ILE A 172 10.45 -10.13 -16.58
C ILE A 172 11.05 -11.02 -15.48
N ARG A 173 12.34 -11.35 -15.55
CA ARG A 173 13.00 -12.22 -14.57
C ARG A 173 12.81 -11.71 -13.14
N GLY A 174 12.43 -12.60 -12.26
CA GLY A 174 12.22 -12.30 -10.84
C GLY A 174 10.97 -11.47 -10.53
N THR A 175 9.96 -11.49 -11.41
CA THR A 175 8.68 -10.79 -11.21
C THR A 175 7.50 -11.78 -11.13
N TYR A 176 6.33 -11.31 -10.70
CA TYR A 176 5.09 -12.11 -10.74
C TYR A 176 4.78 -12.63 -12.15
N LYS A 177 5.04 -11.82 -13.19
CA LYS A 177 4.83 -12.21 -14.59
C LYS A 177 5.70 -13.40 -15.01
N ALA A 178 6.93 -13.48 -14.50
CA ALA A 178 7.80 -14.63 -14.79
C ALA A 178 7.31 -15.92 -14.13
N LEU A 179 6.67 -15.86 -12.95
CA LEU A 179 6.06 -17.05 -12.34
C LEU A 179 4.95 -17.64 -13.21
N GLY A 180 4.16 -16.78 -13.87
CA GLY A 180 3.13 -17.19 -14.81
C GLY A 180 3.64 -17.56 -16.21
N HIS A 181 4.95 -17.47 -16.47
CA HIS A 181 5.50 -17.77 -17.80
C HIS A 181 5.36 -19.26 -18.13
N PRO A 182 5.04 -19.66 -19.39
CA PRO A 182 4.81 -21.06 -19.76
C PRO A 182 5.92 -22.03 -19.35
N VAL A 183 7.18 -21.60 -19.39
CA VAL A 183 8.34 -22.40 -18.93
C VAL A 183 8.23 -22.75 -17.44
N MET A 184 7.87 -21.77 -16.59
CA MET A 184 7.69 -21.99 -15.15
C MET A 184 6.47 -22.83 -14.86
N ILE A 185 5.35 -22.57 -15.55
CA ILE A 185 4.13 -23.37 -15.41
C ILE A 185 4.38 -24.83 -15.80
N ASN A 186 5.10 -25.08 -16.89
CA ASN A 186 5.48 -26.43 -17.29
C ASN A 186 6.39 -27.10 -16.26
N TYR A 187 7.40 -26.39 -15.75
CA TYR A 187 8.27 -26.89 -14.68
C TYR A 187 7.47 -27.31 -13.44
N LEU A 188 6.59 -26.44 -12.92
CA LEU A 188 5.78 -26.73 -11.73
C LEU A 188 4.82 -27.91 -11.94
N LYS A 189 4.23 -28.02 -13.15
CA LYS A 189 3.39 -29.16 -13.52
C LYS A 189 4.18 -30.46 -13.59
N GLN A 190 5.38 -30.46 -14.17
CA GLN A 190 6.26 -31.63 -14.25
C GLN A 190 6.78 -32.05 -12.88
N LEU A 191 7.06 -31.08 -12.00
CA LEU A 191 7.43 -31.34 -10.62
C LEU A 191 6.30 -32.00 -9.82
N GLY A 192 5.04 -31.79 -10.23
CA GLY A 192 3.86 -32.44 -9.64
C GLY A 192 3.35 -31.77 -8.37
N ILE A 193 3.73 -30.50 -8.13
CA ILE A 193 3.24 -29.72 -6.99
C ILE A 193 1.80 -29.26 -7.26
N THR A 194 1.03 -29.03 -6.19
CA THR A 194 -0.38 -28.62 -6.32
C THR A 194 -0.67 -27.24 -5.72
N ALA A 195 0.25 -26.69 -4.93
CA ALA A 195 0.19 -25.33 -4.41
C ALA A 195 1.59 -24.70 -4.37
N LEU A 196 1.67 -23.42 -4.76
CA LEU A 196 2.86 -22.58 -4.64
C LEU A 196 2.67 -21.66 -3.43
N GLU A 197 3.52 -21.78 -2.42
CA GLU A 197 3.54 -20.90 -1.25
C GLU A 197 4.61 -19.83 -1.44
N LEU A 198 4.18 -18.58 -1.62
CA LEU A 198 5.11 -17.48 -1.85
C LEU A 198 5.63 -16.93 -0.53
N LEU A 199 6.95 -16.70 -0.47
CA LEU A 199 7.55 -15.84 0.55
C LEU A 199 6.92 -14.43 0.50
N PRO A 200 7.04 -13.59 1.55
CA PRO A 200 6.28 -12.35 1.71
C PRO A 200 6.17 -11.48 0.45
N VAL A 201 4.93 -11.25 0.01
CA VAL A 201 4.58 -10.44 -1.17
C VAL A 201 3.91 -9.10 -0.83
N ALA A 202 3.55 -8.89 0.44
CA ALA A 202 3.10 -7.60 0.93
C ALA A 202 4.23 -6.58 0.81
N GLN A 203 3.89 -5.31 0.56
CA GLN A 203 4.89 -4.24 0.49
C GLN A 203 5.70 -4.20 1.80
N PHE A 204 7.02 -4.18 1.66
CA PHE A 204 7.94 -4.10 2.80
C PHE A 204 8.96 -2.98 2.59
N ALA A 205 9.65 -2.64 3.67
CA ALA A 205 10.81 -1.76 3.68
C ALA A 205 12.04 -2.56 4.12
N SER A 206 13.18 -2.36 3.47
CA SER A 206 14.44 -2.93 3.94
C SER A 206 14.94 -2.15 5.14
N GLU A 207 15.51 -2.84 6.13
CA GLU A 207 16.14 -2.19 7.27
C GLU A 207 17.28 -1.25 6.84
N PRO A 208 17.50 -0.12 7.53
CA PRO A 208 18.57 0.83 7.23
C PRO A 208 19.95 0.22 7.01
N ARG A 209 20.28 -0.83 7.78
CA ARG A 209 21.58 -1.53 7.66
C ARG A 209 21.71 -2.22 6.31
N LEU A 210 20.66 -2.89 5.82
CA LEU A 210 20.66 -3.60 4.55
C LEU A 210 20.75 -2.64 3.37
N GLN A 211 20.09 -1.48 3.46
CA GLN A 211 20.14 -0.46 2.42
C GLN A 211 21.55 0.12 2.20
N ARG A 212 22.43 0.06 3.21
CA ARG A 212 23.83 0.52 3.13
C ARG A 212 24.80 -0.54 2.59
N MET A 213 24.35 -1.78 2.39
CA MET A 213 25.19 -2.90 1.94
C MET A 213 25.12 -3.16 0.43
N VAL A 214 24.21 -2.46 -0.27
CA VAL A 214 23.95 -2.58 -1.71
C VAL A 214 24.46 -1.32 -2.39
#